data_AF-A0A2K3K8K0-F1
#
_entry.id   AF-A0A2K3K8K0-F1
#
_cell.length_a   1.000
_cell.length_b   1.000
_cell.length_c   1.000
_cell.angle_alpha   90.00
_cell.angle_beta   90.00
_cell.angle_gamma   90.00
#
_symmetry.space_group_name_H-M   'P 1'
#
loop_
_entity.id
_entity.type
_entity.pdbx_description
1 polymer ?
#
loop_
_entity_poly.entity_id
_entity_poly.type
_entity_poly.pdbx_seq_one_letter_code
_entity_poly.pdbx_strand_id
1 'polypeptide(L)'
;GAKKIGVKWIYKTKYNEQGKIDKYKARLVAKGYSQQYGIDYNEVYAPVARWDTIRTLLAIAAARSWYVYQLDVKSAFLHGELEEEVYVEQPLGYLKEGKDKVYRLKKSLYGLKQAPRAWYSKIEAYFCSEGFMKC
;
A
#
# COMPACT_ATOMS: atom_id res chain seq x y z
N GLY A 1 23.12 -12.53 8.03
CA GLY A 1 21.70 -12.92 8.15
C GLY A 1 20.83 -11.70 7.94
N ALA A 2 19.69 -11.83 7.27
CA ALA A 2 18.78 -10.70 7.00
C ALA A 2 18.21 -10.12 8.30
N LYS A 3 18.15 -8.79 8.40
CA LYS A 3 17.63 -8.09 9.57
C LYS A 3 16.10 -8.07 9.51
N LYS A 4 15.43 -8.49 10.58
CA LYS A 4 13.97 -8.48 10.65
C LYS A 4 13.41 -7.08 10.91
N ILE A 5 12.30 -6.74 10.26
CA ILE A 5 11.54 -5.52 10.51
C ILE A 5 10.47 -5.82 11.57
N GLY A 6 10.40 -4.98 12.61
CA GLY A 6 9.35 -5.14 13.61
C GLY A 6 7.96 -4.78 13.07
N VAL A 7 6.92 -5.38 13.62
CA VAL A 7 5.53 -5.11 13.24
C VAL A 7 4.71 -4.69 14.46
N LYS A 8 3.58 -4.02 14.22
CA LYS A 8 2.60 -3.70 15.25
C LYS A 8 1.18 -3.75 14.70
N TRP A 9 0.25 -4.14 15.57
CA TRP A 9 -1.17 -4.02 15.29
C TRP A 9 -1.66 -2.60 15.56
N ILE A 10 -2.42 -2.04 14.61
CA ILE A 10 -3.11 -0.76 14.74
C ILE A 10 -4.61 -1.02 14.70
N TYR A 11 -5.29 -0.65 15.78
CA TYR A 11 -6.74 -0.79 15.94
C TYR A 11 -7.42 0.56 15.75
N LYS A 12 -8.56 0.57 15.08
CA LYS A 12 -9.39 1.77 14.91
C LYS A 12 -10.86 1.40 14.83
N THR A 13 -11.66 1.98 15.70
CA THR A 13 -13.12 1.95 15.60
C THR A 13 -13.57 3.01 14.60
N LYS A 14 -14.44 2.62 13.67
CA LYS A 14 -15.11 3.51 12.72
C LYS A 14 -16.55 3.69 13.20
N TYR A 15 -17.00 4.94 13.14
CA TYR A 15 -18.35 5.34 13.48
C TYR A 15 -19.04 5.84 12.22
N ASN A 16 -20.36 5.64 12.14
CA ASN A 16 -21.18 6.21 11.08
C ASN A 16 -21.59 7.66 11.41
N GLU A 17 -22.36 8.29 10.51
CA GLU A 17 -22.84 9.68 10.68
C GLU A 17 -23.72 9.88 11.92
N GLN A 18 -24.36 8.80 12.40
CA GLN A 18 -25.19 8.80 13.61
C GLN A 18 -24.37 8.57 14.89
N GLY A 19 -23.03 8.50 14.79
CA GLY A 19 -22.15 8.24 15.94
C GLY A 19 -22.16 6.79 16.44
N LYS A 20 -22.84 5.87 15.75
CA LYS A 20 -22.86 4.44 16.10
C LYS A 20 -21.65 3.74 15.50
N ILE A 21 -21.21 2.66 16.17
CA ILE A 21 -20.09 1.85 15.69
C ILE A 21 -20.48 1.21 14.36
N ASP A 22 -19.73 1.56 13.32
CA ASP A 22 -19.86 1.01 11.97
C ASP A 22 -18.94 -0.21 11.81
N LYS A 23 -17.68 -0.09 12.24
CA LYS A 23 -16.69 -1.17 12.04
C LYS A 23 -15.50 -1.09 12.97
N TYR A 24 -15.06 -2.23 13.48
CA TYR A 24 -13.73 -2.39 14.06
C TYR A 24 -12.71 -2.73 12.97
N LYS A 25 -11.62 -1.94 12.88
CA LYS A 25 -10.52 -2.17 11.95
C LYS A 25 -9.26 -2.54 12.72
N ALA A 26 -8.62 -3.62 12.31
CA ALA A 26 -7.27 -3.98 12.71
C ALA A 26 -6.36 -3.98 11.48
N ARG A 27 -5.14 -3.44 11.60
CA ARG A 27 -4.13 -3.47 10.55
C ARG A 27 -2.80 -3.90 11.14
N LEU A 28 -2.14 -4.86 10.49
CA LEU A 28 -0.74 -5.13 10.75
C LEU A 28 0.11 -4.12 9.96
N VAL A 29 1.02 -3.45 10.65
CA VAL A 29 1.85 -2.38 10.09
C VAL A 29 3.32 -2.67 10.40
N ALA A 30 4.15 -2.64 9.37
CA ALA A 30 5.60 -2.70 9.51
C ALA A 30 6.13 -1.39 10.11
N LYS A 31 7.15 -1.50 10.96
CA LYS A 31 7.89 -0.36 11.52
C LYS A 31 8.87 0.20 10.49
N GLY A 32 8.39 0.69 9.34
CA GLY A 32 9.27 1.09 8.23
C GLY A 32 10.26 2.22 8.52
N TYR A 33 10.12 2.94 9.64
CA TYR A 33 11.16 3.85 10.11
C TYR A 33 12.48 3.11 10.44
N SER A 34 12.44 1.80 10.72
CA SER A 34 13.63 0.98 10.94
C SER A 34 14.26 0.45 9.65
N GLN A 35 13.64 0.69 8.48
CA GLN A 35 14.16 0.23 7.18
C GLN A 35 15.33 1.10 6.69
N GLN A 36 16.33 0.43 6.14
CA GLN A 36 17.57 1.02 5.62
C GLN A 36 17.60 0.96 4.09
N TYR A 37 17.94 2.08 3.47
CA TYR A 37 18.16 2.17 2.02
C TYR A 37 19.33 1.28 1.58
N GLY A 38 19.18 0.60 0.45
CA GLY A 38 20.17 -0.35 -0.08
C GLY A 38 20.20 -1.70 0.63
N ILE A 39 19.38 -1.90 1.67
CA ILE A 39 19.25 -3.17 2.40
C ILE A 39 17.80 -3.67 2.34
N ASP A 40 16.86 -2.87 2.85
CA ASP A 40 15.44 -3.25 2.93
C ASP A 40 14.60 -2.72 1.76
N TYR A 41 15.14 -1.73 1.04
CA TYR A 41 14.52 -1.14 -0.15
C TYR A 41 15.55 -0.39 -0.99
N ASN A 42 15.32 -0.34 -2.30
CA ASN A 42 16.16 0.42 -3.24
C ASN A 42 15.45 1.67 -3.79
N GLU A 43 14.13 1.65 -3.92
CA GLU A 43 13.37 2.81 -4.38
C GLU A 43 11.99 2.90 -3.73
N VAL A 44 11.56 4.13 -3.44
CA VAL A 44 10.29 4.41 -2.73
C VAL A 44 9.39 5.38 -3.48
N TYR A 45 9.88 5.98 -4.56
CA TYR A 45 9.15 6.99 -5.30
C TYR A 45 7.90 6.38 -5.97
N ALA A 46 6.76 7.02 -5.72
CA ALA A 46 5.49 6.75 -6.39
C ALA A 46 4.86 8.10 -6.76
N PRO A 47 4.44 8.30 -8.03
CA PRO A 47 3.84 9.55 -8.45
C PRO A 47 2.47 9.74 -7.79
N VAL A 48 2.17 11.00 -7.45
CA VAL A 48 0.87 11.42 -6.93
C VAL A 48 0.32 12.49 -7.86
N ALA A 49 -0.88 12.26 -8.37
CA ALA A 49 -1.56 13.24 -9.21
C ALA A 49 -1.82 14.52 -8.42
N ARG A 50 -1.49 15.66 -9.02
CA ARG A 50 -1.75 16.96 -8.42
C ARG A 50 -3.20 17.40 -8.67
N TRP A 51 -3.73 18.23 -7.77
CA TRP A 51 -5.12 18.68 -7.84
C TRP A 51 -5.41 19.57 -9.05
N ASP A 52 -4.45 20.39 -9.48
CA ASP A 52 -4.51 21.17 -10.71
C ASP A 52 -4.66 20.25 -11.93
N THR A 53 -3.85 19.18 -12.05
CA THR A 53 -3.98 18.20 -13.12
C THR A 53 -5.35 17.53 -13.15
N ILE A 54 -5.84 17.08 -11.98
CA ILE A 54 -7.15 16.42 -11.86
C ILE A 54 -8.26 17.39 -12.28
N ARG A 55 -8.24 18.64 -11.78
CA ARG A 55 -9.26 19.66 -12.10
C ARG A 55 -9.25 20.01 -13.59
N THR A 56 -8.07 20.17 -14.19
CA THR A 56 -7.94 20.44 -15.62
C THR A 56 -8.53 19.30 -16.46
N LEU A 57 -8.24 18.04 -16.11
CA LEU A 57 -8.79 16.88 -16.80
C LEU A 57 -10.32 16.83 -16.70
N LEU A 58 -10.88 17.11 -15.51
CA LEU A 58 -12.33 17.16 -15.28
C LEU A 58 -12.99 18.31 -16.06
N ALA A 59 -12.35 19.48 -16.15
CA ALA A 59 -12.85 20.61 -16.92
C ALA A 59 -12.91 20.28 -18.43
N ILE A 60 -11.88 19.61 -18.96
CA ILE A 60 -11.86 19.13 -20.35
C ILE A 60 -12.95 18.09 -20.58
N ALA A 61 -13.10 17.13 -19.66
CA ALA A 61 -14.12 16.11 -19.75
C ALA A 61 -15.53 16.73 -19.77
N ALA A 62 -15.80 17.71 -18.91
CA ALA A 62 -17.06 18.44 -18.89
C ALA A 62 -17.30 19.23 -20.20
N ALA A 63 -16.29 19.93 -20.70
CA ALA A 63 -16.39 20.70 -21.95
C ALA A 63 -16.62 19.82 -23.19
N ARG A 64 -16.17 18.56 -23.15
CA ARG A 64 -16.29 17.59 -24.25
C ARG A 64 -17.41 16.57 -24.03
N SER A 65 -18.21 16.72 -22.98
CA SER A 65 -19.25 15.75 -22.59
C SER A 65 -18.73 14.32 -22.44
N TRP A 66 -17.51 14.15 -21.95
CA TRP A 66 -16.91 12.85 -21.69
C TRP A 66 -17.41 12.26 -20.37
N TYR A 67 -17.63 10.94 -20.36
CA TYR A 67 -17.91 10.21 -19.14
C TYR A 67 -16.66 10.09 -18.27
N VAL A 68 -16.84 10.28 -16.96
CA VAL A 68 -15.79 10.10 -15.95
C VAL A 68 -16.21 8.98 -15.03
N TYR A 69 -15.33 8.00 -14.85
CA TYR A 69 -15.51 6.88 -13.94
C TYR A 69 -14.51 6.99 -12.78
N GLN A 70 -14.96 6.72 -11.56
CA GLN A 70 -14.14 6.72 -10.37
C GLN A 70 -14.06 5.31 -9.78
N LEU A 71 -12.85 4.89 -9.40
CA LEU A 71 -12.60 3.62 -8.72
C LEU A 71 -11.85 3.87 -7.41
N ASP A 72 -12.35 3.29 -6.31
CA ASP A 72 -11.65 3.23 -5.02
C ASP A 72 -11.23 1.80 -4.71
N VAL A 73 -9.91 1.55 -4.71
CA VAL A 73 -9.35 0.21 -4.49
C VAL A 73 -9.16 -0.03 -2.99
N LYS A 74 -9.90 -1.00 -2.46
CA LYS A 74 -9.77 -1.41 -1.06
C LYS A 74 -8.39 -2.02 -0.82
N SER A 75 -7.72 -1.56 0.25
CA SER A 75 -6.44 -2.11 0.70
C SER A 75 -5.33 -2.10 -0.35
N ALA A 76 -5.31 -1.11 -1.24
CA ALA A 76 -4.38 -0.96 -2.36
C ALA A 76 -2.93 -1.40 -2.06
N PHE A 77 -2.33 -0.93 -0.96
CA PHE A 77 -0.95 -1.30 -0.61
C PHE A 77 -0.73 -2.80 -0.43
N LEU A 78 -1.72 -3.55 0.05
CA LEU A 78 -1.59 -5.01 0.22
C LEU A 78 -1.60 -5.79 -1.10
N HIS A 79 -1.93 -5.14 -2.21
CA HIS A 79 -1.93 -5.74 -3.54
C HIS A 79 -0.60 -5.57 -4.28
N GLY A 80 0.26 -4.65 -3.84
CA GLY A 80 1.58 -4.42 -4.42
C GLY A 80 2.51 -5.61 -4.21
N GLU A 81 3.27 -5.97 -5.24
CA GLU A 81 4.31 -6.99 -5.16
C GLU A 81 5.62 -6.34 -4.67
N LEU A 82 6.39 -7.07 -3.86
CA LEU A 82 7.71 -6.62 -3.40
C LEU A 82 8.79 -7.17 -4.32
N GLU A 83 9.68 -6.31 -4.78
CA GLU A 83 10.90 -6.72 -5.50
C GLU A 83 11.96 -7.23 -4.51
N GLU A 84 12.03 -6.64 -3.32
CA GLU A 84 12.99 -7.04 -2.28
C GLU A 84 12.47 -8.15 -1.37
N GLU A 85 13.40 -8.96 -0.83
CA GLU A 85 13.07 -9.94 0.20
C GLU A 85 12.97 -9.30 1.57
N VAL A 86 11.73 -9.05 2.00
CA VAL A 86 11.45 -8.42 3.29
C VAL A 86 11.02 -9.46 4.33
N TYR A 87 11.71 -9.46 5.47
CA TYR A 87 11.37 -10.30 6.63
C TYR A 87 10.85 -9.46 7.79
N VAL A 88 9.79 -9.93 8.42
CA VAL A 88 9.17 -9.29 9.58
C VAL A 88 9.18 -10.18 10.82
N GLU A 89 9.14 -9.55 11.99
CA GLU A 89 8.83 -10.22 13.25
C GLU A 89 7.49 -10.95 13.16
N GLN A 90 7.37 -12.07 13.86
CA GLN A 90 6.10 -12.76 13.99
C GLN A 90 5.13 -11.83 14.76
N PRO A 91 3.95 -11.51 14.20
CA PRO A 91 3.01 -10.65 14.87
C PRO A 91 2.41 -11.36 16.09
N LEU A 92 2.05 -10.58 17.11
CA LEU A 92 1.33 -11.07 18.28
C LEU A 92 0.07 -11.82 17.84
N GLY A 93 -0.16 -13.01 18.43
CA GLY A 93 -1.25 -13.92 18.07
C GLY A 93 -0.91 -14.92 16.95
N TYR A 94 0.25 -14.80 16.31
CA TYR A 94 0.71 -15.69 15.23
C TYR A 94 2.13 -16.19 15.46
N LEU A 95 2.53 -16.33 16.72
CA LEU A 95 3.84 -16.85 17.10
C LEU A 95 3.89 -18.37 16.86
N LYS A 96 4.88 -18.85 16.11
CA LYS A 96 5.23 -20.27 16.03
C LYS A 96 6.38 -20.56 16.98
N GLU A 97 6.33 -21.74 17.59
CA GLU A 97 7.41 -22.25 18.45
C GLU A 97 8.73 -22.39 17.69
N GLY A 98 9.83 -22.11 18.38
CA GLY A 98 11.19 -22.09 17.85
C GLY A 98 11.85 -20.73 17.97
N LYS A 99 13.13 -20.71 18.35
CA LYS A 99 13.91 -19.47 18.46
C LYS A 99 14.07 -18.81 17.10
N ASP A 100 14.01 -17.48 17.09
CA ASP A 100 14.36 -16.61 15.94
C ASP A 100 13.60 -16.83 14.63
N LYS A 101 12.39 -17.40 14.68
CA LYS A 101 11.52 -17.46 13.51
C LYS A 101 10.99 -16.08 13.10
N VAL A 102 10.97 -15.85 11.80
CA VAL A 102 10.49 -14.63 11.13
C VAL A 102 9.55 -15.00 9.99
N TYR A 103 8.76 -14.04 9.51
CA TYR A 103 7.92 -14.22 8.32
C TYR A 103 8.46 -13.44 7.14
N ARG A 104 8.55 -14.10 5.98
CA ARG A 104 8.84 -13.44 4.71
C ARG A 104 7.55 -12.88 4.13
N LEU A 105 7.54 -11.60 3.79
CA LEU A 105 6.40 -10.97 3.13
C LEU A 105 6.34 -11.42 1.66
N LYS A 106 5.17 -11.89 1.22
CA LYS A 106 4.90 -12.19 -0.19
C LYS A 106 4.38 -10.99 -0.97
N LYS A 107 3.79 -10.02 -0.27
CA LYS A 107 3.22 -8.79 -0.81
C LYS A 107 3.58 -7.63 0.11
N SER A 108 3.43 -6.43 -0.40
CA SER A 108 3.67 -5.21 0.36
C SER A 108 2.73 -5.12 1.58
N LEU A 109 3.24 -4.55 2.67
CA LEU A 109 2.52 -4.33 3.91
C LEU A 109 2.48 -2.84 4.23
N TYR A 110 1.43 -2.41 4.94
CA TYR A 110 1.36 -1.04 5.47
C TYR A 110 2.62 -0.69 6.26
N GLY A 111 3.07 0.56 6.11
CA GLY A 111 4.21 1.08 6.85
C GLY A 111 5.56 0.74 6.25
N LEU A 112 5.65 -0.15 5.25
CA LEU A 112 6.87 -0.27 4.45
C LEU A 112 7.09 1.00 3.62
N LYS A 113 8.34 1.44 3.50
CA LYS A 113 8.70 2.64 2.74
C LYS A 113 8.39 2.49 1.24
N GLN A 114 8.58 1.29 0.68
CA GLN A 114 8.32 1.01 -0.74
C GLN A 114 6.87 0.61 -1.05
N ALA A 115 5.98 0.49 -0.06
CA ALA A 115 4.59 0.05 -0.29
C ALA A 115 3.81 0.91 -1.31
N PRO A 116 3.93 2.26 -1.32
CA PRO A 116 3.28 3.08 -2.34
C PRO A 116 3.78 2.78 -3.75
N ARG A 117 5.09 2.57 -3.92
CA ARG A 117 5.70 2.21 -5.20
C ARG A 117 5.25 0.83 -5.66
N ALA A 118 5.30 -0.17 -4.79
CA ALA A 118 4.84 -1.52 -5.08
C ALA A 118 3.39 -1.53 -5.60
N TRP A 119 2.52 -0.70 -5.02
CA TRP A 119 1.17 -0.51 -5.51
C TRP A 119 1.13 0.19 -6.88
N TYR A 120 1.88 1.28 -7.05
CA TYR A 120 1.94 2.02 -8.32
C TYR A 120 2.39 1.11 -9.48
N SER A 121 3.48 0.36 -9.32
CA SER A 121 3.97 -0.57 -10.34
C SER A 121 2.93 -1.63 -10.69
N LYS A 122 2.17 -2.12 -9.69
CA LYS A 122 1.11 -3.11 -9.91
C LYS A 122 -0.02 -2.56 -10.76
N ILE A 123 -0.51 -1.36 -10.43
CA ILE A 123 -1.64 -0.76 -11.14
C ILE A 123 -1.24 -0.24 -12.52
N GLU A 124 -0.03 0.30 -12.66
CA GLU A 124 0.54 0.70 -13.96
C GLU A 124 0.65 -0.51 -14.89
N ALA A 125 1.26 -1.60 -14.43
CA ALA A 125 1.40 -2.82 -15.23
C ALA A 125 0.03 -3.36 -15.69
N TYR A 126 -0.97 -3.31 -14.81
CA TYR A 126 -2.34 -3.70 -15.17
C TYR A 126 -2.91 -2.81 -16.28
N PHE A 127 -2.87 -1.48 -16.13
CA PHE A 127 -3.38 -0.57 -17.14
C PHE A 127 -2.63 -0.69 -18.48
N CYS A 128 -1.30 -0.86 -18.46
CA CYS A 128 -0.53 -1.13 -19.66
C CYS A 128 -1.00 -2.42 -20.36
N SER A 129 -1.31 -3.48 -19.60
CA SER A 129 -1.82 -4.74 -20.18
C SER A 129 -3.22 -4.61 -20.77
N GLU A 130 -4.02 -3.66 -20.28
CA GLU A 130 -5.35 -3.30 -20.82
C GLU A 130 -5.26 -2.30 -21.99
N GLY A 131 -4.05 -1.95 -22.45
CA GLY A 131 -3.83 -1.08 -23.61
C GLY A 131 -3.78 0.41 -23.31
N PHE A 132 -3.76 0.82 -22.04
CA PHE A 132 -3.55 2.23 -21.69
C PHE A 132 -2.08 2.62 -21.85
N MET A 133 -1.84 3.85 -22.30
CA MET A 133 -0.49 4.41 -22.41
C MET A 133 -0.24 5.43 -21.31
N LYS A 134 0.97 5.38 -20.76
CA LYS A 134 1.46 6.39 -19.83
C LYS A 134 1.63 7.72 -20.58
N CYS A 135 1.09 8.78 -19.99
CA CYS A 135 1.24 10.15 -20.49
C CYS A 135 2.60 10.74 -20.09
#